data_AF-A0A937EIK3-F1
#
_entry.id   AF-A0A937EIK3-F1
#
_cell.length_a   1.000
_cell.length_b   1.000
_cell.length_c   1.000
_cell.angle_alpha   90.00
_cell.angle_beta   90.00
_cell.angle_gamma   90.00
#
_symmetry.space_group_name_H-M   'P 1'
#
loop_
_entity.id
_entity.type
_entity.pdbx_description
1 polymer ?
#
loop_
_entity_poly.entity_id
_entity_poly.type
_entity_poly.pdbx_seq_one_letter_code
_entity_poly.pdbx_strand_id
1 'polypeptide(L)'
;MVRRIKRAGLVVVGAALMAAASGCHGDAPCAGYGVVSGVGVLFDHRGYGDLTGGSYQLCARGECVKGALRRERITNVRLSLPRDVDPGSGPIRFRVTRKGEGKAVIDTSVDARLIHQTDGCGSNAYSRGLAFTKATGLTTKIPKSLSDAWMKQIRSLATASPDPSTPS
;
A
#
# COMPACT_ATOMS: atom_id res chain seq x y z
N MET A 1 -15.60 78.39 19.49
CA MET A 1 -15.79 77.83 20.85
C MET A 1 -16.09 76.34 20.74
N VAL A 2 -15.13 75.45 20.98
CA VAL A 2 -15.36 74.03 21.28
C VAL A 2 -14.30 73.60 22.30
N ARG A 3 -14.75 72.88 23.33
CA ARG A 3 -14.09 72.66 24.63
C ARG A 3 -12.93 71.67 24.59
N ARG A 4 -12.01 71.92 25.53
CA ARG A 4 -10.83 71.14 25.94
C ARG A 4 -11.11 69.66 26.18
N ILE A 5 -10.17 68.80 25.83
CA ILE A 5 -9.93 67.53 26.53
C ILE A 5 -8.46 67.53 26.98
N LYS A 6 -8.27 67.58 28.29
CA LYS A 6 -6.98 67.63 28.99
C LYS A 6 -6.33 66.25 28.98
N ARG A 7 -5.01 66.22 28.73
CA ARG A 7 -4.12 65.10 29.07
C ARG A 7 -3.75 65.18 30.55
N ALA A 8 -3.87 64.06 31.28
CA ALA A 8 -3.16 63.66 32.51
C ALA A 8 -3.82 62.32 32.91
N GLY A 9 -3.17 61.16 32.95
CA GLY A 9 -1.88 60.83 33.54
C GLY A 9 -2.17 60.06 34.83
N LEU A 10 -2.14 58.72 34.79
CA LEU A 10 -2.11 57.90 36.01
C LEU A 10 -1.32 56.60 35.79
N VAL A 11 -0.52 56.29 36.80
CA VAL A 11 0.61 55.36 36.85
C VAL A 11 0.16 53.98 37.32
N VAL A 12 0.67 52.95 36.61
CA VAL A 12 1.03 51.56 36.97
C VAL A 12 0.45 50.93 38.26
N VAL A 13 -0.28 49.80 38.12
CA VAL A 13 -0.20 48.62 39.03
C VAL A 13 -0.58 47.33 38.27
N GLY A 14 0.37 46.39 38.20
CA GLY A 14 0.18 44.95 38.48
C GLY A 14 -0.80 44.07 37.68
N ALA A 15 -0.21 43.15 36.91
CA ALA A 15 -0.58 41.74 36.75
C ALA A 15 -2.00 41.35 36.28
N ALA A 16 -2.09 40.92 35.01
CA ALA A 16 -2.68 39.62 34.65
C ALA A 16 -2.27 39.27 33.22
N LEU A 17 -1.19 38.50 33.09
CA LEU A 17 -0.95 37.65 31.91
C LEU A 17 -2.07 36.61 31.87
N MET A 18 -3.17 36.93 31.21
CA MET A 18 -4.03 35.89 30.64
C MET A 18 -3.56 35.65 29.22
N ALA A 19 -2.45 34.92 29.13
CA ALA A 19 -2.17 34.11 27.96
C ALA A 19 -3.32 33.12 27.84
N ALA A 20 -4.38 33.50 27.13
CA ALA A 20 -5.24 32.53 26.47
C ALA A 20 -4.38 31.86 25.40
N ALA A 21 -3.52 30.94 25.81
CA ALA A 21 -3.12 29.84 24.97
C ALA A 21 -4.40 29.03 24.75
N SER A 22 -5.27 29.50 23.84
CA SER A 22 -6.08 28.60 23.07
C SER A 22 -5.06 27.68 22.41
N GLY A 23 -4.86 26.52 23.02
CA GLY A 23 -4.07 25.46 22.46
C GLY A 23 -4.68 25.16 21.10
N CYS A 24 -4.13 25.79 20.07
CA CYS A 24 -4.01 25.18 18.77
C CYS A 24 -3.24 23.89 19.03
N HIS A 25 -3.96 22.83 19.40
CA HIS A 25 -3.55 21.49 19.03
C HIS A 25 -3.56 21.56 17.51
N GLY A 26 -2.41 21.92 16.96
CA GLY A 26 -2.18 21.82 15.54
C GLY A 26 -2.35 20.35 15.23
N ASP A 27 -3.54 19.97 14.81
CA ASP A 27 -3.73 18.84 13.94
C ASP A 27 -2.85 19.17 12.73
N ALA A 28 -1.61 18.69 12.77
CA ALA A 28 -0.74 18.71 11.61
C ALA A 28 -1.59 18.15 10.46
N PRO A 29 -1.67 18.82 9.30
CA PRO A 29 -2.50 18.35 8.21
C PRO A 29 -2.02 16.95 7.88
N CYS A 30 -2.82 15.95 8.24
CA CYS A 30 -2.42 14.60 7.94
C CYS A 30 -2.54 14.41 6.43
N ALA A 31 -1.40 14.20 5.78
CA ALA A 31 -1.34 13.91 4.35
C ALA A 31 -1.98 12.54 3.99
N GLY A 32 -2.42 11.76 4.98
CA GLY A 32 -3.31 10.60 4.88
C GLY A 32 -3.03 9.74 3.67
N TYR A 33 -1.95 8.95 3.71
CA TYR A 33 -1.68 7.94 2.68
C TYR A 33 -2.69 6.81 2.89
N GLY A 34 -3.95 7.04 2.48
CA GLY A 34 -5.07 6.18 2.83
C GLY A 34 -4.76 4.69 2.65
N VAL A 35 -5.07 3.91 3.67
CA VAL A 35 -4.86 2.46 3.64
C VAL A 35 -6.00 1.76 2.90
N VAL A 36 -5.67 0.66 2.21
CA VAL A 36 -6.63 -0.11 1.40
C VAL A 36 -6.62 -1.56 1.86
N SER A 37 -7.82 -2.12 2.07
CA SER A 37 -7.96 -3.53 2.42
C SER A 37 -7.60 -4.40 1.22
N GLY A 38 -6.84 -5.48 1.43
CA GLY A 38 -6.39 -6.28 0.31
C GLY A 38 -5.34 -7.34 0.59
N VAL A 39 -5.07 -8.15 -0.42
CA VAL A 39 -4.02 -9.16 -0.40
C VAL A 39 -3.03 -8.87 -1.51
N GLY A 40 -1.74 -8.96 -1.18
CA GLY A 40 -0.64 -8.84 -2.15
C GLY A 40 0.20 -10.11 -2.19
N VAL A 41 0.56 -10.59 -3.38
CA VAL A 41 1.53 -11.66 -3.59
C VAL A 41 2.70 -11.12 -4.39
N LEU A 42 3.89 -11.14 -3.79
CA LEU A 42 5.15 -10.97 -4.53
C LEU A 42 5.54 -12.32 -5.15
N PHE A 43 5.36 -12.43 -6.46
CA PHE A 43 5.63 -13.63 -7.22
C PHE A 43 6.98 -13.55 -7.94
N ASP A 44 7.95 -14.39 -7.56
CA ASP A 44 9.24 -14.52 -8.26
C ASP A 44 9.15 -15.56 -9.39
N HIS A 45 9.37 -15.13 -10.62
CA HIS A 45 9.27 -15.98 -11.81
C HIS A 45 10.44 -16.97 -11.94
N ARG A 46 11.51 -16.79 -11.15
CA ARG A 46 12.71 -17.64 -11.25
C ARG A 46 12.38 -19.11 -11.06
N GLY A 47 12.92 -19.93 -11.96
CA GLY A 47 12.72 -21.38 -11.99
C GLY A 47 11.47 -21.85 -12.72
N TYR A 48 10.64 -20.94 -13.24
CA TYR A 48 9.45 -21.29 -14.02
C TYR A 48 9.65 -21.19 -15.54
N GLY A 49 10.81 -20.75 -16.03
CA GLY A 49 10.99 -20.47 -17.46
C GLY A 49 10.19 -19.23 -17.89
N ASP A 50 9.85 -19.12 -19.18
CA ASP A 50 9.06 -17.98 -19.66
C ASP A 50 7.59 -18.11 -19.27
N LEU A 51 7.07 -17.07 -18.63
CA LEU A 51 5.67 -16.92 -18.22
C LEU A 51 4.98 -15.74 -18.92
N THR A 52 5.69 -15.04 -19.81
CA THR A 52 5.20 -13.83 -20.48
C THR A 52 3.92 -14.11 -21.25
N GLY A 53 2.88 -13.31 -21.02
CA GLY A 53 1.57 -13.49 -21.63
C GLY A 53 0.74 -14.65 -21.06
N GLY A 54 1.26 -15.36 -20.05
CA GLY A 54 0.46 -16.23 -19.20
C GLY A 54 -0.52 -15.43 -18.34
N SER A 55 -1.42 -16.12 -17.65
CA SER A 55 -2.40 -15.50 -16.76
C SER A 55 -2.12 -15.84 -15.30
N TYR A 56 -2.49 -14.93 -14.41
CA TYR A 56 -2.58 -15.17 -12.98
C TYR A 56 -4.01 -15.00 -12.49
N GLN A 57 -4.31 -15.62 -11.36
CA GLN A 57 -5.49 -15.37 -10.55
C GLN A 57 -5.09 -15.35 -9.08
N LEU A 58 -5.55 -14.34 -8.35
CA LEU A 58 -5.43 -14.25 -6.90
C LEU A 58 -6.83 -14.11 -6.32
N CYS A 59 -7.21 -15.01 -5.42
CA CYS A 59 -8.50 -15.00 -4.76
C CYS A 59 -8.35 -15.00 -3.24
N ALA A 60 -9.18 -14.22 -2.56
CA ALA A 60 -9.32 -14.21 -1.12
C ALA A 60 -10.72 -13.69 -0.77
N ARG A 61 -11.34 -14.23 0.28
CA ARG A 61 -12.64 -13.73 0.80
C ARG A 61 -13.76 -13.68 -0.24
N GLY A 62 -13.80 -14.66 -1.14
CA GLY A 62 -14.80 -14.71 -2.22
C GLY A 62 -14.51 -13.79 -3.40
N GLU A 63 -13.56 -12.86 -3.25
CA GLU A 63 -13.11 -11.96 -4.31
C GLU A 63 -11.95 -12.56 -5.09
N CYS A 64 -11.87 -12.24 -6.38
CA CYS A 64 -10.80 -12.69 -7.25
C CYS A 64 -10.36 -11.58 -8.21
N VAL A 65 -9.06 -11.44 -8.41
CA VAL A 65 -8.46 -10.64 -9.48
C VAL A 65 -7.76 -11.58 -10.47
N LYS A 66 -7.85 -11.25 -11.75
CA LYS A 66 -7.13 -11.92 -12.83
C LYS A 66 -6.34 -10.91 -13.64
N GLY A 67 -5.24 -11.34 -14.23
CA GLY A 67 -4.46 -10.51 -15.14
C GLY A 67 -3.45 -11.31 -15.92
N ALA A 68 -2.69 -10.63 -16.76
CA ALA A 68 -1.62 -11.21 -17.56
C ALA A 68 -0.25 -10.95 -16.92
N LEU A 69 0.65 -11.92 -17.04
CA LEU A 69 2.03 -11.78 -16.61
C LEU A 69 2.83 -11.02 -17.67
N ARG A 70 3.54 -9.99 -17.21
CA ARG A 70 4.45 -9.20 -18.04
C ARG A 70 5.85 -9.83 -18.03
N ARG A 71 6.70 -9.36 -18.94
CA ARG A 71 8.11 -9.73 -18.97
C ARG A 71 8.87 -9.01 -17.86
N GLU A 72 8.76 -9.54 -16.65
CA GLU A 72 9.44 -9.05 -15.46
C GLU A 72 9.95 -10.21 -14.60
N ARG A 73 10.85 -9.94 -13.66
CA ARG A 73 11.36 -10.98 -12.75
C ARG A 73 10.39 -11.24 -11.60
N ILE A 74 9.86 -10.17 -11.01
CA ILE A 74 8.93 -10.23 -9.88
C ILE A 74 7.66 -9.48 -10.26
N THR A 75 6.51 -10.16 -10.18
CA THR A 75 5.20 -9.53 -10.30
C THR A 75 4.63 -9.27 -8.90
N ASN A 76 4.10 -8.06 -8.66
CA ASN A 76 3.29 -7.77 -7.48
C ASN A 76 1.81 -7.88 -7.84
N VAL A 77 1.21 -9.03 -7.52
CA VAL A 77 -0.22 -9.26 -7.75
C VAL A 77 -1.00 -8.71 -6.56
N ARG A 78 -1.97 -7.84 -6.80
CA ARG A 78 -2.78 -7.20 -5.76
C ARG A 78 -4.26 -7.45 -5.99
N LEU A 79 -4.94 -7.92 -4.95
CA LEU A 79 -6.39 -8.00 -4.85
C LEU A 79 -6.84 -6.96 -3.84
N SER A 80 -7.58 -5.95 -4.29
CA SER A 80 -8.30 -5.05 -3.39
C SER A 80 -9.52 -5.79 -2.82
N LEU A 81 -9.79 -5.57 -1.54
CA LEU A 81 -10.94 -6.14 -0.85
C LEU A 81 -11.88 -5.01 -0.37
N PRO A 82 -13.16 -5.32 -0.10
CA PRO A 82 -14.08 -4.39 0.53
C PRO A 82 -13.51 -3.82 1.85
N ARG A 83 -13.92 -2.60 2.21
CA ARG A 83 -13.41 -1.93 3.42
C ARG A 83 -13.81 -2.67 4.70
N ASP A 84 -14.98 -3.27 4.71
CA ASP A 84 -15.62 -4.03 5.79
C ASP A 84 -15.26 -5.53 5.79
N VAL A 85 -14.22 -5.92 5.05
CA VAL A 85 -13.81 -7.33 4.98
C VAL A 85 -13.48 -7.93 6.35
N ASP A 86 -13.95 -9.15 6.60
CA ASP A 86 -13.63 -9.90 7.81
C ASP A 86 -12.11 -10.14 7.93
N PRO A 87 -11.47 -9.67 9.02
CA PRO A 87 -10.05 -9.86 9.25
C PRO A 87 -9.68 -11.23 9.81
N GLY A 88 -10.62 -12.17 9.95
CA GLY A 88 -10.39 -13.54 10.42
C GLY A 88 -9.33 -14.31 9.62
N SER A 89 -9.10 -15.58 9.94
CA SER A 89 -8.29 -16.46 9.07
C SER A 89 -9.12 -16.93 7.87
N GLY A 90 -8.49 -17.20 6.74
CA GLY A 90 -9.19 -17.76 5.59
C GLY A 90 -8.28 -17.96 4.38
N PRO A 91 -8.78 -18.66 3.35
CA PRO A 91 -7.97 -19.11 2.24
C PRO A 91 -7.60 -17.96 1.31
N ILE A 92 -6.33 -17.91 0.95
CA ILE A 92 -5.77 -17.08 -0.11
C ILE A 92 -5.22 -18.02 -1.17
N ARG A 93 -5.87 -18.05 -2.33
CA ARG A 93 -5.50 -18.92 -3.46
C ARG A 93 -4.76 -18.14 -4.53
N PHE A 94 -3.61 -18.65 -4.96
CA PHE A 94 -2.82 -18.10 -6.05
C PHE A 94 -2.65 -19.13 -7.15
N ARG A 95 -3.00 -18.74 -8.38
CA ARG A 95 -2.94 -19.59 -9.56
C ARG A 95 -2.23 -18.89 -10.71
N VAL A 96 -1.40 -19.64 -11.45
CA VAL A 96 -0.71 -19.18 -12.66
C VAL A 96 -0.84 -20.22 -13.76
N THR A 97 -1.18 -19.76 -14.96
CA THR A 97 -1.34 -20.59 -16.16
C THR A 97 -0.49 -20.00 -17.27
N ARG A 98 0.33 -20.81 -17.97
CA ARG A 98 1.14 -20.27 -19.08
C ARG A 98 0.27 -19.88 -20.26
N LYS A 99 0.84 -19.08 -21.15
CA LYS A 99 0.20 -18.72 -22.42
C LYS A 99 -0.08 -19.99 -23.23
N GLY A 100 -1.33 -20.15 -23.68
CA GLY A 100 -1.76 -21.29 -24.50
C GLY A 100 -1.96 -22.60 -23.75
N GLU A 101 -1.70 -22.65 -22.43
CA GLU A 101 -1.96 -23.85 -21.62
C GLU A 101 -3.35 -23.82 -20.99
N GLY A 102 -4.01 -24.98 -20.94
CA GLY A 102 -5.30 -25.14 -20.23
C GLY A 102 -5.16 -25.50 -18.75
N LYS A 103 -3.98 -25.99 -18.32
CA LYS A 103 -3.71 -26.39 -16.94
C LYS A 103 -2.79 -25.38 -16.25
N ALA A 104 -3.06 -25.14 -14.97
CA ALA A 104 -2.23 -24.25 -14.18
C ALA A 104 -0.89 -24.90 -13.84
N VAL A 105 0.19 -24.13 -13.97
CA VAL A 105 1.53 -24.54 -13.52
C VAL A 105 1.76 -24.22 -12.04
N ILE A 106 0.95 -23.31 -11.48
CA ILE A 106 0.86 -23.02 -10.06
C ILE A 106 -0.62 -23.00 -9.71
N ASP A 107 -1.00 -23.77 -8.71
CA ASP A 107 -2.33 -23.70 -8.09
C ASP A 107 -2.18 -24.07 -6.62
N THR A 108 -2.20 -23.07 -5.75
CA THR A 108 -1.91 -23.25 -4.32
C THR A 108 -2.76 -22.33 -3.46
N SER A 109 -2.96 -22.70 -2.20
CA SER A 109 -3.71 -21.94 -1.22
C SER A 109 -2.99 -21.96 0.11
N VAL A 110 -3.11 -20.85 0.86
CA VAL A 110 -2.68 -20.79 2.25
C VAL A 110 -3.73 -20.03 3.05
N ASP A 111 -3.98 -20.48 4.28
CA ASP A 111 -4.82 -19.74 5.20
C ASP A 111 -4.02 -18.62 5.87
N ALA A 112 -4.56 -17.41 5.85
CA ALA A 112 -3.95 -16.28 6.51
C ALA A 112 -4.98 -15.34 7.11
N ARG A 113 -4.59 -14.73 8.22
CA ARG A 113 -5.29 -13.62 8.84
C ARG A 113 -4.89 -12.30 8.20
N LEU A 114 -5.87 -11.44 7.92
CA LEU A 114 -5.57 -10.06 7.50
C LEU A 114 -5.07 -9.25 8.71
N ILE A 115 -4.13 -8.34 8.47
CA ILE A 115 -3.51 -7.52 9.50
C ILE A 115 -4.11 -6.13 9.42
N HIS A 116 -4.55 -5.59 10.55
CA HIS A 116 -4.99 -4.21 10.65
C HIS A 116 -3.85 -3.26 10.24
N GLN A 117 -4.18 -2.30 9.39
CA GLN A 117 -3.32 -1.21 8.95
C GLN A 117 -4.04 0.10 9.24
N THR A 118 -3.28 1.11 9.62
CA THR A 118 -3.78 2.47 9.81
C THR A 118 -2.79 3.45 9.18
N ASP A 119 -3.31 4.53 8.59
CA ASP A 119 -2.49 5.65 8.15
C ASP A 119 -2.17 6.63 9.29
N GLY A 120 -2.64 6.36 10.51
CA GLY A 120 -2.50 7.22 11.67
C GLY A 120 -3.45 8.42 11.66
N CYS A 121 -4.37 8.50 10.71
CA CYS A 121 -5.16 9.70 10.40
C CYS A 121 -6.65 9.39 10.21
N GLY A 122 -7.11 8.33 10.86
CA GLY A 122 -8.49 7.89 10.85
C GLY A 122 -8.84 6.92 9.73
N SER A 123 -7.94 6.67 8.77
CA SER A 123 -8.13 5.61 7.79
C SER A 123 -7.58 4.30 8.32
N ASN A 124 -8.40 3.26 8.24
CA ASN A 124 -8.05 1.90 8.67
C ASN A 124 -8.40 0.91 7.57
N ALA A 125 -7.61 -0.17 7.47
CA ALA A 125 -7.80 -1.23 6.51
C ALA A 125 -7.27 -2.56 7.03
N TYR A 126 -7.58 -3.64 6.33
CA TYR A 126 -7.07 -4.96 6.64
C TYR A 126 -6.35 -5.55 5.44
N SER A 127 -5.06 -5.86 5.60
CA SER A 127 -4.28 -6.39 4.49
C SER A 127 -3.32 -7.50 4.86
N ARG A 128 -2.92 -8.29 3.86
CA ARG A 128 -1.89 -9.29 4.01
C ARG A 128 -0.96 -9.33 2.80
N GLY A 129 0.35 -9.24 3.08
CA GLY A 129 1.39 -9.52 2.10
C GLY A 129 1.83 -10.99 2.17
N LEU A 130 2.03 -11.59 1.01
CA LEU A 130 2.55 -12.94 0.82
C LEU A 130 3.67 -12.92 -0.22
N ALA A 131 4.43 -14.01 -0.23
CA ALA A 131 5.42 -14.28 -1.26
C ALA A 131 5.16 -15.64 -1.89
N PHE A 132 5.43 -15.75 -3.18
CA PHE A 132 5.48 -17.02 -3.88
C PHE A 132 6.83 -17.15 -4.59
N THR A 133 7.55 -18.23 -4.29
CA THR A 133 8.78 -18.62 -4.98
C THR A 133 8.75 -20.12 -5.27
N LYS A 134 9.52 -20.58 -6.28
CA LYS A 134 9.62 -22.01 -6.58
C LYS A 134 10.13 -22.83 -5.41
N ALA A 135 11.01 -22.26 -4.58
CA ALA A 135 11.63 -22.97 -3.46
C ALA A 135 10.70 -23.08 -2.24
N THR A 136 9.90 -22.06 -1.97
CA THR A 136 9.11 -21.97 -0.72
C THR A 136 7.61 -22.19 -0.92
N GLY A 137 7.12 -22.18 -2.16
CA GLY A 137 5.69 -22.08 -2.42
C GLY A 137 5.09 -20.75 -1.92
N LEU A 138 3.77 -20.73 -1.70
CA LEU A 138 3.05 -19.59 -1.16
C LEU A 138 3.26 -19.49 0.35
N THR A 139 3.77 -18.36 0.82
CA THR A 139 4.07 -18.12 2.24
C THR A 139 3.61 -16.76 2.69
N THR A 140 3.21 -16.67 3.96
CA THR A 140 2.80 -15.42 4.60
C THR A 140 3.98 -14.61 5.16
N LYS A 141 5.21 -15.16 5.10
CA LYS A 141 6.45 -14.46 5.45
C LYS A 141 7.19 -14.11 4.17
N ILE A 142 7.25 -12.83 3.84
CA ILE A 142 7.98 -12.34 2.66
C ILE A 142 9.48 -12.42 2.94
N PRO A 143 10.28 -13.18 2.16
CA PRO A 143 11.72 -13.22 2.34
C PRO A 143 12.33 -11.84 2.08
N LYS A 144 13.24 -11.39 2.96
CA LYS A 144 13.91 -10.08 2.83
C LYS A 144 14.58 -9.91 1.46
N SER A 145 15.28 -10.95 1.00
CA SER A 145 15.94 -10.98 -0.31
C SER A 145 14.98 -10.78 -1.49
N LEU A 146 13.72 -11.25 -1.37
CA LEU A 146 12.69 -11.05 -2.38
C LEU A 146 12.16 -9.61 -2.34
N SER A 147 11.86 -9.09 -1.15
CA SER A 147 11.44 -7.70 -0.97
C SER A 147 12.48 -6.73 -1.50
N ASP A 148 13.76 -6.94 -1.18
CA ASP A 148 14.86 -6.10 -1.65
C ASP A 148 15.02 -6.15 -3.18
N ALA A 149 14.86 -7.34 -3.76
CA ALA A 149 14.88 -7.52 -5.22
C ALA A 149 13.72 -6.81 -5.91
N TRP A 150 12.52 -6.88 -5.34
CA TRP A 150 11.35 -6.17 -5.86
C TRP A 150 11.54 -4.65 -5.78
N MET A 151 12.05 -4.14 -4.66
CA MET A 151 12.36 -2.71 -4.52
C MET A 151 13.43 -2.24 -5.51
N LYS A 152 14.46 -3.05 -5.76
CA LYS A 152 15.45 -2.76 -6.80
C LYS A 152 14.81 -2.72 -8.19
N GLN A 153 13.95 -3.68 -8.52
CA GLN A 153 13.22 -3.71 -9.81
C GLN A 153 12.36 -2.45 -9.99
N ILE A 154 11.58 -2.05 -8.98
CA ILE A 154 10.76 -0.84 -9.04
C ILE A 154 11.63 0.41 -9.27
N ARG A 155 12.72 0.56 -8.51
CA ARG A 155 13.61 1.71 -8.68
C ARG A 155 14.21 1.75 -10.08
N SER A 156 14.66 0.61 -10.62
CA SER A 156 15.21 0.56 -11.98
C SER A 156 14.17 0.93 -13.04
N LEU A 157 12.90 0.57 -12.85
CA LEU A 157 11.82 0.95 -13.76
C LEU A 157 11.51 2.46 -13.67
N ALA A 158 11.58 3.04 -12.47
CA ALA A 158 11.37 4.47 -12.28
C ALA A 158 12.51 5.35 -12.83
N THR A 159 13.74 4.81 -12.88
CA THR A 159 14.91 5.52 -13.43
C THR A 159 15.16 5.24 -14.90
N ALA A 160 14.44 4.29 -15.51
CA ALA A 160 14.52 4.06 -16.94
C ALA A 160 13.96 5.29 -17.66
N SER A 161 14.84 6.00 -18.38
CA SER A 161 14.44 7.17 -19.18
C SER A 161 13.33 6.76 -20.16
N PRO A 162 12.29 7.59 -20.39
CA PRO A 162 11.35 7.33 -21.46
C PRO A 162 12.14 7.23 -22.77
N ASP A 163 11.87 6.19 -23.53
CA ASP A 163 12.49 5.94 -24.84
C ASP A 163 12.20 7.16 -25.74
N PRO A 164 13.20 7.89 -26.28
CA PRO A 164 12.98 9.08 -27.09
C PRO A 164 12.44 8.77 -28.50
N SER A 165 11.71 7.69 -28.69
CA SER A 165 11.28 7.20 -30.01
C SER A 165 9.80 6.81 -30.03
N THR A 166 8.93 7.82 -30.04
CA THR A 166 7.70 7.76 -30.83
C THR A 166 7.40 9.18 -31.33
N PRO A 167 7.86 9.57 -32.53
CA PRO A 167 7.24 10.66 -33.25
C PRO A 167 5.81 10.25 -33.63
N SER A 168 4.87 11.18 -33.41
CA SER A 168 3.45 11.09 -33.78
C SER A 168 3.21 10.80 -35.26
#